data_AF-A0A928ITP3-F1
#
_entry.id   AF-A0A928ITP3-F1
#
_cell.length_a   1.000
_cell.length_b   1.000
_cell.length_c   1.000
_cell.angle_alpha   90.00
_cell.angle_beta   90.00
_cell.angle_gamma   90.00
#
_symmetry.space_group_name_H-M   'P 1'
#
loop_
_entity.id
_entity.type
_entity.pdbx_description
1 polymer ?
#
loop_
_entity_poly.entity_id
_entity_poly.type
_entity_poly.pdbx_seq_one_letter_code
_entity_poly.pdbx_strand_id
1 'polypeptide(L)'
;MVDICFGNTLIRRILKLQRECDYNNGQEIPFHFNYGILKGDPIDTQARIYAEALRCYYPDTDEVEQVYCDTKKRYDNAIEWLNSVLRDKKTIRLWISNTANDICNLCWLCHYTQKYDPVILLVKCPVCEKDGQSNTPDLRKSWEQVSSDDTFLSAIDSAAAMTKNEILFYAMQWKRLVKENMPLRVLIDNSIISTTDDFFDPII
;
A
#
# COMPACT_ATOMS: atom_id res chain seq x y z
N MET A 1 -12.89 -12.66 -7.51
CA MET A 1 -12.33 -11.73 -6.51
C MET A 1 -10.82 -11.88 -6.51
N VAL A 2 -10.08 -10.80 -6.30
CA VAL A 2 -8.62 -10.81 -6.14
C VAL A 2 -8.25 -10.04 -4.88
N ASP A 3 -7.13 -10.38 -4.27
CA ASP A 3 -6.61 -9.73 -3.08
C ASP A 3 -5.43 -8.83 -3.44
N ILE A 4 -5.44 -7.61 -2.93
CA ILE A 4 -4.36 -6.63 -3.13
C ILE A 4 -3.85 -6.16 -1.77
N CYS A 5 -2.54 -6.01 -1.64
CA CYS A 5 -1.90 -5.36 -0.51
C CYS A 5 -0.67 -4.53 -0.96
N PHE A 6 -0.19 -3.65 -0.07
CA PHE A 6 0.89 -2.71 -0.37
C PHE A 6 2.22 -3.04 0.34
N GLY A 7 2.47 -4.33 0.63
CA GLY A 7 3.70 -4.79 1.28
C GLY A 7 3.99 -6.29 1.12
N ASN A 8 5.29 -6.63 1.01
CA ASN A 8 5.78 -7.99 0.70
C ASN A 8 5.56 -9.00 1.83
N THR A 9 5.60 -8.56 3.09
CA THR A 9 5.39 -9.46 4.24
C THR A 9 3.93 -9.88 4.36
N LEU A 10 3.01 -8.94 4.15
CA LEU A 10 1.57 -9.19 4.18
C LEU A 10 1.13 -10.16 3.08
N ILE A 11 1.64 -10.02 1.85
CA ILE A 11 1.25 -10.93 0.76
C ILE A 11 1.65 -12.38 1.05
N ARG A 12 2.80 -12.63 1.66
CA ARG A 12 3.23 -14.00 2.00
C ARG A 12 2.31 -14.66 3.01
N ARG A 13 1.83 -13.90 4.00
CA ARG A 13 0.90 -14.40 5.00
C ARG A 13 -0.50 -14.64 4.41
N ILE A 14 -0.98 -13.69 3.59
CA ILE A 14 -2.20 -13.86 2.79
C ILE A 14 -2.11 -15.17 2.01
N LEU A 15 -1.06 -15.38 1.24
CA LEU A 15 -0.86 -16.58 0.41
C LEU A 15 -0.63 -17.87 1.22
N LYS A 16 -0.17 -17.79 2.48
CA LYS A 16 -0.05 -18.96 3.38
C LYS A 16 -1.44 -19.41 3.84
N LEU A 17 -2.21 -18.50 4.43
CA LEU A 17 -3.55 -18.79 4.93
C LEU A 17 -4.52 -19.17 3.79
N GLN A 18 -4.30 -18.60 2.61
CA GLN A 18 -5.05 -18.92 1.40
C GLN A 18 -4.75 -20.32 0.83
N ARG A 19 -3.54 -20.85 0.99
CA ARG A 19 -3.18 -22.22 0.56
C ARG A 19 -3.82 -23.31 1.42
N GLU A 20 -4.12 -23.00 2.67
CA GLU A 20 -4.85 -23.88 3.59
C GLU A 20 -6.37 -23.91 3.27
N CYS A 21 -6.86 -23.00 2.41
CA CYS A 21 -8.28 -22.82 2.08
C CYS A 21 -8.61 -22.74 0.56
N ASP A 22 -7.70 -23.17 -0.33
CA ASP A 22 -7.87 -23.20 -1.80
C ASP A 22 -8.16 -21.84 -2.48
N TYR A 23 -7.32 -20.85 -2.20
CA TYR A 23 -7.51 -19.46 -2.64
C TYR A 23 -6.23 -18.95 -3.35
N ASN A 24 -6.31 -18.50 -4.61
CA ASN A 24 -5.11 -18.41 -5.48
C ASN A 24 -4.75 -17.02 -6.06
N ASN A 25 -5.37 -15.89 -5.66
CA ASN A 25 -5.19 -14.62 -6.38
C ASN A 25 -4.84 -13.39 -5.52
N GLY A 26 -3.81 -13.50 -4.66
CA GLY A 26 -3.22 -12.34 -3.99
C GLY A 26 -2.08 -11.72 -4.80
N GLN A 27 -2.04 -10.40 -4.96
CA GLN A 27 -0.95 -9.68 -5.62
C GLN A 27 -0.53 -8.44 -4.81
N GLU A 28 0.77 -8.28 -4.63
CA GLU A 28 1.34 -7.06 -4.06
C GLU A 28 1.39 -5.96 -5.13
N ILE A 29 0.98 -4.74 -4.74
CA ILE A 29 1.30 -3.50 -5.46
C ILE A 29 2.43 -2.79 -4.69
N PRO A 30 3.67 -2.86 -5.18
CA PRO A 30 4.86 -2.53 -4.39
C PRO A 30 5.26 -1.04 -4.48
N PHE A 31 4.30 -0.11 -4.40
CA PHE A 31 4.60 1.32 -4.50
C PHE A 31 4.73 1.99 -3.12
N HIS A 32 5.66 2.95 -3.02
CA HIS A 32 5.95 3.68 -1.78
C HIS A 32 5.60 5.16 -1.88
N PHE A 33 4.34 5.47 -2.27
CA PHE A 33 3.91 6.85 -2.55
C PHE A 33 3.89 7.81 -1.35
N ASN A 34 4.19 7.34 -0.14
CA ASN A 34 4.40 8.23 0.99
C ASN A 34 5.73 9.00 0.92
N TYR A 35 6.66 8.63 0.03
CA TYR A 35 7.94 9.31 -0.13
C TYR A 35 8.21 9.61 -1.61
N GLY A 36 8.94 10.67 -1.92
CA GLY A 36 9.32 11.04 -3.29
C GLY A 36 8.36 11.97 -4.02
N ILE A 37 8.64 12.18 -5.31
CA ILE A 37 7.85 13.05 -6.20
C ILE A 37 6.65 12.25 -6.75
N LEU A 38 5.48 12.88 -6.79
CA LEU A 38 4.25 12.28 -7.34
C LEU A 38 3.84 12.86 -8.71
N LYS A 39 4.38 14.02 -9.09
CA LYS A 39 4.15 14.61 -10.42
C LYS A 39 4.87 13.82 -11.51
N GLY A 40 4.28 13.77 -12.70
CA GLY A 40 4.85 13.07 -13.85
C GLY A 40 4.49 11.57 -13.82
N ASP A 41 5.50 10.71 -13.95
CA ASP A 41 5.36 9.27 -13.78
C ASP A 41 5.81 8.87 -12.36
N PRO A 42 4.88 8.80 -11.39
CA PRO A 42 5.22 8.47 -10.02
C PRO A 42 5.71 7.02 -9.89
N ILE A 43 5.36 6.12 -10.80
CA ILE A 43 5.77 4.71 -10.72
C ILE A 43 7.25 4.58 -11.12
N ASP A 44 7.65 5.22 -12.22
CA ASP A 44 9.05 5.30 -12.62
C ASP A 44 9.91 6.01 -11.56
N THR A 45 9.40 7.13 -11.03
CA THR A 45 10.07 7.88 -9.96
C THR A 45 10.29 7.00 -8.72
N GLN A 46 9.30 6.22 -8.30
CA GLN A 46 9.45 5.28 -7.19
C GLN A 46 10.52 4.21 -7.47
N ALA A 47 10.56 3.66 -8.69
CA ALA A 47 11.57 2.67 -9.04
C ALA A 47 12.99 3.26 -8.95
N ARG A 48 13.17 4.51 -9.39
CA ARG A 48 14.45 5.22 -9.25
C ARG A 48 14.81 5.49 -7.80
N ILE A 49 13.89 6.02 -7.01
CA ILE A 49 14.13 6.29 -5.58
C ILE A 49 14.53 5.01 -4.84
N TYR A 50 13.85 3.89 -5.11
CA TYR A 50 14.18 2.61 -4.51
C TYR A 50 15.60 2.15 -4.88
N ALA A 51 15.98 2.27 -6.15
CA ALA A 51 17.33 1.93 -6.61
C ALA A 51 18.39 2.87 -6.03
N GLU A 52 18.12 4.18 -5.99
CA GLU A 52 19.03 5.20 -5.44
C GLU A 52 19.24 5.04 -3.93
N ALA A 53 18.21 4.62 -3.18
CA ALA A 53 18.34 4.36 -1.75
C ALA A 53 19.39 3.27 -1.44
N LEU A 54 19.65 2.35 -2.37
CA LEU A 54 20.70 1.34 -2.19
C LEU A 54 22.11 1.94 -2.25
N ARG A 55 22.32 3.09 -2.93
CA ARG A 55 23.63 3.76 -2.95
C ARG A 55 24.09 4.19 -1.57
N CYS A 56 23.15 4.50 -0.67
CA CYS A 56 23.48 4.82 0.71
C CYS A 56 24.12 3.64 1.47
N TYR A 57 23.85 2.40 1.03
CA TYR A 57 24.38 1.19 1.63
C TYR A 57 25.53 0.57 0.81
N TYR A 58 25.51 0.76 -0.52
CA TYR A 58 26.45 0.19 -1.49
C TYR A 58 26.85 1.26 -2.54
N PRO A 59 27.81 2.14 -2.25
CA PRO A 59 28.09 3.34 -3.05
C PRO A 59 28.79 3.10 -4.41
N ASP A 60 29.39 1.94 -4.63
CA ASP A 60 30.35 1.70 -5.73
C ASP A 60 29.89 0.68 -6.79
N THR A 61 28.59 0.57 -7.11
CA THR A 61 28.11 -0.54 -7.95
C THR A 61 27.28 -0.16 -9.18
N ASP A 62 27.62 -0.79 -10.32
CA ASP A 62 26.78 -0.91 -11.53
C ASP A 62 25.40 -1.60 -11.23
N GLU A 63 25.25 -2.12 -10.02
CA GLU A 63 24.04 -2.78 -9.53
C GLU A 63 22.84 -1.84 -9.42
N VAL A 64 23.04 -0.53 -9.25
CA VAL A 64 21.93 0.44 -9.12
C VAL A 64 21.06 0.49 -10.37
N GLU A 65 21.69 0.51 -11.55
CA GLU A 65 20.93 0.54 -12.81
C GLU A 65 20.20 -0.78 -13.04
N GLN A 66 20.83 -1.91 -12.68
CA GLN A 66 20.20 -3.22 -12.73
C GLN A 66 19.00 -3.30 -11.77
N VAL A 67 19.15 -2.81 -10.53
CA VAL A 67 18.05 -2.76 -9.54
C VAL A 67 16.91 -1.88 -10.05
N TYR A 68 17.22 -0.72 -10.63
CA TYR A 68 16.21 0.14 -11.23
C TYR A 68 15.45 -0.60 -12.33
N CYS A 69 16.16 -1.24 -13.27
CA CYS A 69 15.54 -2.01 -14.36
C CYS A 69 14.65 -3.13 -13.84
N ASP A 70 15.13 -3.90 -12.86
CA ASP A 70 14.38 -5.01 -12.25
C ASP A 70 13.16 -4.52 -11.47
N THR A 71 13.31 -3.42 -10.73
CA THR A 71 12.22 -2.78 -9.97
C THR A 71 11.17 -2.23 -10.92
N LYS A 72 11.58 -1.50 -11.96
CA LYS A 72 10.69 -0.95 -12.98
C LYS A 72 9.91 -2.06 -13.68
N LYS A 73 10.59 -3.14 -14.07
CA LYS A 73 9.94 -4.33 -14.66
C LYS A 73 8.90 -4.95 -13.72
N ARG A 74 9.23 -5.08 -12.43
CA ARG A 74 8.27 -5.58 -11.42
C ARG A 74 7.04 -4.67 -11.31
N TYR A 75 7.26 -3.36 -11.33
CA TYR A 75 6.19 -2.36 -11.24
C TYR A 75 5.28 -2.38 -12.47
N ASP A 76 5.87 -2.46 -13.67
CA ASP A 76 5.13 -2.55 -14.93
C ASP A 76 4.28 -3.82 -14.99
N ASN A 77 4.85 -4.96 -14.60
CA ASN A 77 4.10 -6.22 -14.50
C ASN A 77 2.91 -6.11 -13.53
N ALA A 78 3.08 -5.44 -12.38
CA ALA A 78 2.00 -5.22 -11.42
C ALA A 78 0.88 -4.34 -12.00
N ILE A 79 1.22 -3.31 -12.78
CA ILE A 79 0.26 -2.45 -13.46
C ILE A 79 -0.46 -3.19 -14.59
N GLU A 80 0.25 -3.98 -15.39
CA GLU A 80 -0.33 -4.80 -16.44
C GLU A 80 -1.34 -5.81 -15.87
N TRP A 81 -0.96 -6.47 -14.77
CA TRP A 81 -1.84 -7.36 -14.02
C TRP A 81 -3.05 -6.60 -13.49
N LEU A 82 -2.88 -5.45 -12.83
CA LEU A 82 -3.99 -4.66 -12.29
C LEU A 82 -4.95 -4.24 -13.41
N ASN A 83 -4.42 -3.82 -14.56
CA ASN A 83 -5.23 -3.49 -15.73
C ASN A 83 -6.04 -4.70 -16.23
N SER A 84 -5.49 -5.92 -16.17
CA SER A 84 -6.25 -7.14 -16.50
C SER A 84 -7.42 -7.37 -15.53
N VAL A 85 -7.18 -7.22 -14.22
CA VAL A 85 -8.20 -7.37 -13.17
C VAL A 85 -9.34 -6.38 -13.38
N LEU A 86 -9.02 -5.13 -13.69
CA LEU A 86 -9.99 -4.06 -13.92
C LEU A 86 -10.80 -4.28 -15.20
N ARG A 87 -10.17 -4.72 -16.30
CA ARG A 87 -10.87 -5.06 -17.55
C ARG A 87 -11.84 -6.23 -17.36
N ASP A 88 -11.42 -7.23 -16.59
CA ASP A 88 -12.25 -8.39 -16.25
C ASP A 88 -13.36 -8.06 -15.22
N LYS A 89 -13.40 -6.82 -14.71
CA LYS A 89 -14.33 -6.36 -13.67
C LYS A 89 -14.32 -7.24 -12.42
N LYS A 90 -13.17 -7.80 -12.07
CA LYS A 90 -13.03 -8.60 -10.85
C LYS A 90 -13.17 -7.72 -9.62
N THR A 91 -13.93 -8.18 -8.62
CA THR A 91 -13.95 -7.56 -7.28
C THR A 91 -12.56 -7.56 -6.67
N ILE A 92 -12.14 -6.42 -6.14
CA ILE A 92 -10.86 -6.21 -5.47
C ILE A 92 -11.10 -6.23 -3.96
N ARG A 93 -10.45 -7.12 -3.21
CA ARG A 93 -10.35 -7.04 -1.76
C ARG A 93 -9.00 -6.43 -1.40
N LEU A 94 -9.03 -5.22 -0.87
CA LEU A 94 -7.84 -4.43 -0.57
C LEU A 94 -7.55 -4.47 0.93
N TRP A 95 -6.36 -4.96 1.27
CA TRP A 95 -5.85 -4.99 2.63
C TRP A 95 -5.04 -3.72 2.89
N ILE A 96 -5.44 -2.94 3.89
CA ILE A 96 -4.74 -1.71 4.26
C ILE A 96 -4.31 -1.73 5.73
N SER A 97 -3.07 -1.32 5.95
CA SER A 97 -2.50 -0.97 7.25
C SER A 97 -2.80 0.48 7.62
N ASN A 98 -2.61 0.83 8.88
CA ASN A 98 -2.74 2.21 9.37
C ASN A 98 -1.41 2.97 9.22
N THR A 99 -0.86 2.97 7.99
CA THR A 99 0.43 3.58 7.65
C THR A 99 0.24 4.68 6.61
N ALA A 100 1.16 5.65 6.57
CA ALA A 100 1.12 6.69 5.54
C ALA A 100 1.20 6.10 4.13
N ASN A 101 1.98 5.03 3.95
CA ASN A 101 2.15 4.36 2.68
C ASN A 101 0.85 3.75 2.16
N ASP A 102 0.16 2.96 2.97
CA ASP A 102 -1.05 2.27 2.55
C ASP A 102 -2.18 3.24 2.23
N ILE A 103 -2.30 4.34 2.98
CA ILE A 103 -3.29 5.38 2.69
C ILE A 103 -2.93 6.16 1.41
N CYS A 104 -1.64 6.46 1.16
CA CYS A 104 -1.22 7.07 -0.11
C CYS A 104 -1.52 6.14 -1.30
N ASN A 105 -1.26 4.84 -1.15
CA ASN A 105 -1.59 3.84 -2.15
C ASN A 105 -3.10 3.65 -2.36
N LEU A 106 -3.91 3.73 -1.31
CA LEU A 106 -5.37 3.76 -1.43
C LEU A 106 -5.84 4.98 -2.23
N CYS A 107 -5.28 6.16 -1.95
CA CYS A 107 -5.56 7.38 -2.72
C CYS A 107 -5.24 7.18 -4.19
N TRP A 108 -4.03 6.69 -4.49
CA TRP A 108 -3.59 6.39 -5.84
C TRP A 108 -4.50 5.37 -6.54
N LEU A 109 -4.82 4.26 -5.88
CA LEU A 109 -5.63 3.19 -6.47
C LEU A 109 -7.04 3.68 -6.78
N CYS A 110 -7.70 4.39 -5.86
CA CYS A 110 -9.02 4.97 -6.12
C CYS A 110 -8.99 5.96 -7.29
N HIS A 111 -7.93 6.77 -7.42
CA HIS A 111 -7.75 7.65 -8.56
C HIS A 111 -7.53 6.89 -9.87
N TYR A 112 -6.59 5.94 -9.88
CA TYR A 112 -6.19 5.15 -11.04
C TYR A 112 -7.34 4.31 -11.60
N THR A 113 -8.16 3.77 -10.71
CA THR A 113 -9.25 2.83 -11.06
C THR A 113 -10.59 3.50 -11.32
N GLN A 114 -10.73 4.81 -11.08
CA GLN A 114 -12.01 5.54 -11.14
C GLN A 114 -12.78 5.33 -12.46
N LYS A 115 -12.07 5.19 -13.58
CA LYS A 115 -12.67 4.99 -14.92
C LYS A 115 -13.27 3.60 -15.14
N TYR A 116 -12.99 2.63 -14.27
CA TYR A 116 -13.44 1.25 -14.40
C TYR A 116 -14.64 0.90 -13.49
N ASP A 117 -15.06 1.83 -12.61
CA ASP A 117 -16.09 1.61 -11.58
C ASP A 117 -15.94 0.26 -10.84
N PRO A 118 -14.76 -0.04 -10.26
CA PRO A 118 -14.51 -1.34 -9.63
C PRO A 118 -15.28 -1.50 -8.32
N VAL A 119 -15.60 -2.74 -7.98
CA VAL A 119 -16.04 -3.08 -6.61
C VAL A 119 -14.80 -3.31 -5.74
N ILE A 120 -14.56 -2.40 -4.79
CA ILE A 120 -13.45 -2.49 -3.84
C ILE A 120 -14.01 -2.81 -2.45
N LEU A 121 -13.60 -3.95 -1.89
CA LEU A 121 -13.86 -4.35 -0.51
C LEU A 121 -12.62 -4.01 0.32
N LEU A 122 -12.77 -3.21 1.38
CA LEU A 122 -11.66 -2.76 2.20
C LEU A 122 -11.55 -3.61 3.47
N VAL A 123 -10.35 -4.15 3.72
CA VAL A 123 -9.99 -4.87 4.93
C VAL A 123 -8.98 -4.04 5.70
N LYS A 124 -9.43 -3.43 6.80
CA LYS A 124 -8.60 -2.49 7.60
C LYS A 124 -7.88 -3.24 8.71
N CYS A 125 -6.59 -2.95 8.88
CA CYS A 125 -5.84 -3.40 10.05
C CYS A 125 -6.56 -2.91 11.32
N PRO A 126 -6.81 -3.78 12.30
CA PRO A 126 -7.40 -3.36 13.56
C PRO A 126 -6.46 -2.38 14.27
N VAL A 127 -7.04 -1.42 14.98
CA VAL A 127 -6.26 -0.41 15.74
C VAL A 127 -5.55 -1.06 16.93
N CYS A 128 -6.16 -2.09 17.52
CA CYS A 128 -5.56 -2.89 18.57
C CYS A 128 -6.01 -4.34 18.50
N GLU A 129 -5.21 -5.21 19.10
CA GLU A 129 -5.47 -6.64 19.27
C GLU A 129 -5.43 -6.95 20.78
N LYS A 130 -6.30 -7.86 21.26
CA LYS A 130 -6.14 -8.40 22.60
C LYS A 130 -4.94 -9.34 22.59
N ASP A 131 -3.94 -9.05 23.40
CA ASP A 131 -2.89 -10.02 23.67
C ASP A 131 -3.51 -11.23 24.41
N GLY A 132 -3.20 -12.44 23.95
CA GLY A 132 -3.64 -13.66 24.62
C GLY A 132 -2.98 -13.88 25.99
N GLN A 133 -1.90 -13.14 26.30
CA GLN A 133 -1.15 -13.25 27.56
C GLN A 133 -1.33 -12.02 28.48
N SER A 134 -1.70 -10.86 27.94
CA SER A 134 -1.86 -9.61 28.67
C SER A 134 -3.30 -9.08 28.61
N ASN A 135 -3.76 -8.47 29.69
CA ASN A 135 -5.06 -7.78 29.74
C ASN A 135 -5.05 -6.39 29.07
N THR A 136 -3.92 -5.95 28.51
CA THR A 136 -3.79 -4.66 27.81
C THR A 136 -3.85 -4.83 26.29
N PRO A 137 -4.71 -4.08 25.58
CA PRO A 137 -4.71 -4.09 24.13
C PRO A 137 -3.39 -3.53 23.58
N ASP A 138 -2.77 -4.26 22.66
CA ASP A 138 -1.60 -3.80 21.94
C ASP A 138 -2.01 -2.97 20.73
N LEU A 139 -1.38 -1.81 20.54
CA LEU A 139 -1.57 -1.00 19.34
C LEU A 139 -0.95 -1.68 18.12
N ARG A 140 -1.72 -1.73 17.02
CA ARG A 140 -1.27 -2.26 15.72
C ARG A 140 -1.32 -1.15 14.69
N LYS A 141 -0.18 -0.87 14.07
CA LYS A 141 -0.07 0.10 12.97
C LYS A 141 -0.14 -0.60 11.63
N SER A 142 0.22 -1.87 11.55
CA SER A 142 0.24 -2.61 10.29
C SER A 142 -0.10 -4.08 10.45
N TRP A 143 -0.53 -4.69 9.35
CA TRP A 143 -0.86 -6.11 9.32
C TRP A 143 0.34 -7.01 9.63
N GLU A 144 1.57 -6.54 9.41
CA GLU A 144 2.80 -7.24 9.79
C GLU A 144 2.97 -7.38 11.31
N GLN A 145 2.30 -6.52 12.09
CA GLN A 145 2.36 -6.53 13.55
C GLN A 145 1.24 -7.37 14.18
N VAL A 146 0.22 -7.75 13.41
CA VAL A 146 -0.87 -8.60 13.90
C VAL A 146 -0.28 -9.99 14.12
N SER A 147 -0.42 -10.57 15.31
CA SER A 147 0.22 -11.86 15.62
C SER A 147 -0.73 -13.03 15.38
N SER A 148 -2.02 -12.84 15.64
CA SER A 148 -3.01 -13.92 15.59
C SER A 148 -3.51 -14.19 14.17
N ASP A 149 -3.51 -15.46 13.76
CA ASP A 149 -4.17 -15.89 12.53
C ASP A 149 -5.70 -15.79 12.65
N ASP A 150 -6.28 -15.92 13.84
CA ASP A 150 -7.73 -15.74 14.07
C ASP A 150 -8.16 -14.28 13.87
N THR A 151 -7.33 -13.33 14.29
CA THR A 151 -7.57 -11.89 14.03
C THR A 151 -7.47 -11.60 12.53
N PHE A 152 -6.59 -12.28 11.82
CA PHE A 152 -6.50 -12.18 10.37
C PHE A 152 -7.74 -12.75 9.67
N LEU A 153 -8.21 -13.93 10.08
CA LEU A 153 -9.39 -14.59 9.50
C LEU A 153 -10.67 -13.78 9.78
N SER A 154 -10.86 -13.30 11.01
CA SER A 154 -12.03 -12.48 11.36
C SER A 154 -12.04 -11.14 10.62
N ALA A 155 -10.87 -10.60 10.26
CA ALA A 155 -10.80 -9.40 9.43
C ALA A 155 -11.32 -9.61 8.01
N ILE A 156 -11.24 -10.84 7.47
CA ILE A 156 -11.83 -11.16 6.17
C ILE A 156 -13.34 -10.91 6.19
N ASP A 157 -14.00 -11.32 7.28
CA ASP A 157 -15.44 -11.13 7.45
C ASP A 157 -15.81 -9.65 7.67
N SER A 158 -14.85 -8.84 8.10
CA SER A 158 -15.01 -7.39 8.24
C SER A 158 -14.89 -6.59 6.93
N ALA A 159 -14.60 -7.26 5.80
CA ALA A 159 -14.40 -6.62 4.51
C ALA A 159 -15.65 -5.81 4.10
N ALA A 160 -15.49 -4.49 3.99
CA ALA A 160 -16.60 -3.59 3.70
C ALA A 160 -16.47 -3.01 2.28
N ALA A 161 -17.55 -3.04 1.50
CA ALA A 161 -17.57 -2.40 0.19
C ALA A 161 -17.43 -0.88 0.33
N MET A 162 -16.47 -0.30 -0.38
CA MET A 162 -16.32 1.15 -0.45
C MET A 162 -17.48 1.75 -1.24
N THR A 163 -18.06 2.81 -0.68
CA THR A 163 -19.06 3.62 -1.37
C THR A 163 -18.42 4.44 -2.50
N LYS A 164 -19.23 4.86 -3.48
CA LYS A 164 -18.78 5.77 -4.55
C LYS A 164 -18.21 7.09 -4.00
N ASN A 165 -18.77 7.57 -2.89
CA ASN A 165 -18.29 8.79 -2.22
C ASN A 165 -16.91 8.59 -1.58
N GLU A 166 -16.65 7.44 -0.96
CA GLU A 166 -15.32 7.13 -0.41
C GLU A 166 -14.27 7.00 -1.52
N ILE A 167 -14.59 6.30 -2.60
CA ILE A 167 -13.69 6.19 -3.77
C ILE A 167 -13.38 7.58 -4.33
N LEU A 168 -14.40 8.42 -4.52
CA LEU A 168 -14.22 9.79 -5.00
C LEU A 168 -13.37 10.63 -4.03
N PHE A 169 -13.61 10.51 -2.72
CA PHE A 169 -12.84 11.20 -1.70
C PHE A 169 -11.34 10.86 -1.81
N TYR A 170 -10.98 9.58 -1.82
CA TYR A 170 -9.58 9.15 -1.94
C TYR A 170 -8.95 9.53 -3.29
N ALA A 171 -9.72 9.47 -4.38
CA ALA A 171 -9.27 9.94 -5.68
C ALA A 171 -8.98 11.47 -5.68
N MET A 172 -9.76 12.26 -4.95
CA MET A 172 -9.51 13.69 -4.76
C MET A 172 -8.29 13.94 -3.85
N GLN A 173 -8.10 13.14 -2.80
CA GLN A 173 -6.90 13.20 -1.97
C GLN A 173 -5.64 12.96 -2.80
N TRP A 174 -5.64 11.97 -3.69
CA TRP A 174 -4.50 11.75 -4.60
C TRP A 174 -4.17 13.00 -5.43
N LYS A 175 -5.18 13.63 -6.05
CA LYS A 175 -4.99 14.87 -6.83
C LYS A 175 -4.39 15.99 -5.97
N ARG A 176 -4.81 16.11 -4.71
CA ARG A 176 -4.22 17.06 -3.75
C ARG A 176 -2.75 16.75 -3.49
N LEU A 177 -2.41 15.49 -3.19
CA LEU A 177 -1.02 15.07 -2.93
C LEU A 177 -0.10 15.29 -4.13
N VAL A 178 -0.58 15.06 -5.35
CA VAL A 178 0.13 15.36 -6.60
C VAL A 178 0.31 16.87 -6.80
N LYS A 179 -0.69 17.69 -6.42
CA LYS A 179 -0.58 19.16 -6.50
C LYS A 179 0.47 19.68 -5.53
N GLU A 180 0.43 19.23 -4.29
CA GLU A 180 1.37 19.59 -3.22
C GLU A 180 2.79 19.11 -3.54
N ASN A 181 2.94 17.87 -4.03
CA ASN A 181 4.19 17.30 -4.51
C ASN A 181 5.40 17.44 -3.55
N MET A 182 5.14 17.42 -2.24
CA MET A 182 6.20 17.44 -1.22
C MET A 182 6.96 16.10 -1.19
N PRO A 183 8.20 16.04 -0.70
CA PRO A 183 8.99 14.81 -0.69
C PRO A 183 8.49 13.75 0.28
N LEU A 184 7.75 14.12 1.33
CA LEU A 184 7.27 13.18 2.35
C LEU A 184 5.76 13.36 2.59
N ARG A 185 5.08 12.26 2.89
CA ARG A 185 3.72 12.22 3.42
C ARG A 185 3.68 11.44 4.71
N VAL A 186 3.03 12.00 5.71
CA VAL A 186 2.87 11.37 7.03
C VAL A 186 1.39 11.28 7.40
N LEU A 187 1.05 10.30 8.23
CA LEU A 187 -0.31 10.08 8.73
C LEU A 187 -0.41 10.64 10.14
N ILE A 188 -1.20 11.71 10.31
CA ILE A 188 -1.48 12.35 11.61
C ILE A 188 -2.99 12.42 11.78
N ASP A 189 -3.51 11.92 12.91
CA ASP A 189 -4.94 11.92 13.22
C ASP A 189 -5.83 11.44 12.06
N ASN A 190 -5.45 10.31 11.45
CA ASN A 190 -6.10 9.70 10.28
C ASN A 190 -6.08 10.54 8.99
N SER A 191 -5.28 11.60 8.96
CA SER A 191 -5.14 12.50 7.81
C SER A 191 -3.73 12.41 7.23
N ILE A 192 -3.65 12.23 5.90
CA ILE A 192 -2.37 12.31 5.21
C ILE A 192 -2.01 13.77 4.97
N ILE A 193 -0.86 14.18 5.48
CA ILE A 193 -0.30 15.52 5.26
C ILE A 193 1.00 15.41 4.44
N SER A 194 1.22 16.39 3.57
CA SER A 194 2.44 16.54 2.79
C SER A 194 3.43 17.41 3.56
N THR A 195 4.70 17.00 3.63
CA THR A 195 5.74 17.65 4.41
C THR A 195 7.12 17.48 3.76
N THR A 196 8.10 18.24 4.23
CA THR A 196 9.52 18.09 3.90
C THR A 196 10.09 16.80 4.50
N ASP A 197 11.23 16.35 3.96
CA ASP A 197 11.93 15.13 4.38
C ASP A 197 12.61 15.26 5.75
N ASP A 198 12.91 16.48 6.19
CA ASP A 198 13.43 16.83 7.52
C ASP A 198 12.35 16.84 8.63
N PHE A 199 11.10 16.45 8.34
CA PHE A 199 9.99 16.54 9.31
C PHE A 199 10.24 15.79 10.63
N PHE A 200 11.00 14.70 10.60
CA PHE A 200 11.37 13.92 11.78
C PHE A 200 12.74 14.27 12.35
N ASP A 201 13.46 15.21 11.73
CA ASP A 201 14.75 15.64 12.24
C ASP A 201 14.50 16.49 13.50
N PRO A 202 15.13 16.15 14.64
CA PRO A 202 15.06 17.01 15.80
C PRO A 202 15.62 18.38 15.43
N ILE A 203 14.95 19.45 15.85
CA ILE A 203 15.54 20.79 15.82
C ILE A 203 16.73 20.74 16.78
N ILE A 204 17.95 20.69 16.24
CA ILE A 204 19.21 20.76 17.00
C ILE A 204 19.55 22.22 17.28
#